data_AF-A0A1W1E061-F1
#
_entry.id   AF-A0A1W1E061-F1
#
_cell.length_a   1.000
_cell.length_b   1.000
_cell.length_c   1.000
_cell.angle_alpha   90.00
_cell.angle_beta   90.00
_cell.angle_gamma   90.00
#
_symmetry.space_group_name_H-M   'P 1'
#
loop_
_entity.id
_entity.type
_entity.pdbx_description
1 polymer ?
#
loop_
_entity_poly.entity_id
_entity_poly.type
_entity_poly.pdbx_seq_one_letter_code
_entity_poly.pdbx_strand_id
1 'polypeptide(L)'
;MSDPITTIYKPHYKKILGVFVNTLPHAYKGYTQITGIQHSPVTLHGVQADFESCISFYPEEIFIATSYKINTYLNDFSVMPNGSIDEFKIIFFLAKTISSFLERDGLTTASRIVLSSMIGILDTRLASVNAKRPKLTEQTINLIRDGILFEKTGEVGLYLTYKCLYKHAEENQRHS
;
A
#
# COMPACT_ATOMS: atom_id res chain seq x y z
N MET A 1 6.61 22.29 -15.79
CA MET A 1 5.13 22.24 -15.76
C MET A 1 4.73 20.94 -15.09
N SER A 2 3.89 20.98 -14.05
CA SER A 2 3.40 19.76 -13.39
C SER A 2 2.37 19.07 -14.29
N ASP A 3 2.57 17.78 -14.58
CA ASP A 3 1.60 16.94 -15.30
C ASP A 3 0.21 17.03 -14.61
N PRO A 4 -0.90 17.18 -15.36
CA PRO A 4 -2.26 17.18 -14.80
C PRO A 4 -2.52 16.01 -13.85
N ILE A 5 -1.93 14.83 -14.11
CA ILE A 5 -1.98 13.66 -13.22
C ILE A 5 -1.42 13.98 -11.83
N THR A 6 -0.24 14.57 -11.77
CA THR A 6 0.43 14.97 -10.52
C THR A 6 -0.43 15.95 -9.72
N THR A 7 -1.10 16.88 -10.41
CA THR A 7 -1.99 17.86 -9.78
C THR A 7 -3.22 17.22 -9.14
N ILE A 8 -3.83 16.25 -9.84
CA ILE A 8 -5.00 15.50 -9.38
C ILE A 8 -4.67 14.65 -8.14
N TYR A 9 -3.50 14.03 -8.09
CA TYR A 9 -3.16 13.09 -7.01
C TYR A 9 -2.62 13.74 -5.72
N LYS A 10 -2.08 14.96 -5.79
CA LYS A 10 -1.41 15.62 -4.65
C LYS A 10 -2.26 15.74 -3.37
N PRO A 11 -3.55 16.12 -3.42
CA PRO A 11 -4.39 16.20 -2.21
C PRO A 11 -4.63 14.82 -1.57
N HIS A 12 -4.76 13.79 -2.42
CA HIS A 12 -5.04 12.42 -1.99
C HIS A 12 -3.80 11.74 -1.42
N TYR A 13 -2.63 12.05 -1.97
CA TYR A 13 -1.35 11.57 -1.49
C TYR A 13 -1.16 11.88 0.00
N LYS A 14 -1.31 13.15 0.41
CA LYS A 14 -1.13 13.56 1.81
C LYS A 14 -2.09 12.85 2.75
N LYS A 15 -3.37 12.73 2.33
CA LYS A 15 -4.40 12.04 3.10
C LYS A 15 -4.03 10.57 3.31
N ILE A 16 -3.65 9.87 2.24
CA ILE A 16 -3.31 8.45 2.29
C ILE A 16 -2.02 8.21 3.07
N LEU A 17 -1.02 9.09 2.94
CA LEU A 17 0.19 9.02 3.75
C LEU A 17 -0.11 9.08 5.25
N GLY A 18 -1.04 9.95 5.67
CA GLY A 18 -1.54 9.99 7.06
C GLY A 18 -2.24 8.70 7.49
N VAL A 19 -2.93 8.00 6.57
CA VAL A 19 -3.52 6.68 6.86
C VAL A 19 -2.43 5.63 7.12
N PHE A 20 -1.31 5.66 6.39
CA PHE A 20 -0.17 4.76 6.65
C PHE A 20 0.41 4.95 8.05
N VAL A 21 0.66 6.21 8.48
CA VAL A 21 1.16 6.52 9.83
C VAL A 21 0.29 5.87 10.91
N ASN A 22 -1.03 6.00 10.79
CA ASN A 22 -1.97 5.47 11.77
C ASN A 22 -2.13 3.94 11.71
N THR A 23 -1.88 3.32 10.55
CA THR A 23 -2.07 1.87 10.36
C THR A 23 -0.83 1.06 10.73
N LEU A 24 0.36 1.67 10.69
CA LEU A 24 1.66 1.05 10.94
C LEU A 24 1.72 0.18 12.21
N PRO A 25 1.28 0.64 13.39
CA PRO A 25 1.31 -0.17 14.61
C PRO A 25 0.46 -1.44 14.52
N HIS A 26 -0.73 -1.33 13.92
CA HIS A 26 -1.64 -2.46 13.72
C HIS A 26 -1.09 -3.45 12.70
N ALA A 27 -0.48 -2.94 11.63
CA ALA A 27 0.16 -3.75 10.60
C ALA A 27 1.38 -4.51 11.16
N TYR A 28 2.20 -3.89 12.00
CA TYR A 28 3.33 -4.56 12.66
C TYR A 28 2.85 -5.70 13.57
N LYS A 29 1.79 -5.46 14.34
CA LYS A 29 1.17 -6.51 15.18
C LYS A 29 0.65 -7.66 14.32
N GLY A 30 -0.10 -7.38 13.25
CA GLY A 30 -0.60 -8.41 12.34
C GLY A 30 0.52 -9.20 11.65
N TYR A 31 1.56 -8.50 11.22
CA TYR A 31 2.75 -9.09 10.60
C TYR A 31 3.46 -10.07 11.54
N THR A 32 3.74 -9.64 12.78
CA THR A 32 4.41 -10.48 13.78
C THR A 32 3.58 -11.70 14.17
N GLN A 33 2.25 -11.54 14.28
CA GLN A 33 1.34 -12.66 14.53
C GLN A 33 1.34 -13.70 13.40
N ILE A 34 1.29 -13.26 12.14
CA ILE A 34 1.24 -14.17 10.98
C ILE A 34 2.58 -14.86 10.75
N THR A 35 3.68 -14.13 10.92
CA THR A 35 5.03 -14.63 10.61
C THR A 35 5.68 -15.40 11.76
N GLY A 36 5.13 -15.32 12.97
CA GLY A 36 5.72 -15.89 14.18
C GLY A 36 6.95 -15.13 14.69
N ILE A 37 7.30 -13.98 14.09
CA ILE A 37 8.38 -13.12 14.57
C ILE A 37 7.97 -12.49 15.89
N GLN A 38 8.88 -12.47 16.87
CA GLN A 38 8.61 -11.90 18.19
C GLN A 38 8.21 -10.42 18.08
N HIS A 39 7.05 -10.09 18.65
CA HIS A 39 6.59 -8.71 18.75
C HIS A 39 7.40 -7.95 19.80
N SER A 40 7.98 -6.81 19.41
CA SER A 40 8.79 -5.96 20.27
C SER A 40 8.35 -4.49 20.15
N PRO A 41 7.96 -3.83 21.26
CA PRO A 41 7.65 -2.39 21.26
C PRO A 41 8.84 -1.52 20.83
N VAL A 42 10.07 -1.94 21.15
CA VAL A 42 11.29 -1.24 20.73
C VAL A 42 11.45 -1.30 19.21
N THR A 43 11.22 -2.47 18.63
CA THR A 43 11.26 -2.65 17.17
C THR A 43 10.14 -1.89 16.49
N LEU A 44 8.92 -1.86 17.06
CA LEU A 44 7.83 -1.03 16.56
C LEU A 44 8.23 0.45 16.50
N HIS A 45 8.79 0.97 17.59
CA HIS A 45 9.20 2.37 17.66
C HIS A 45 10.29 2.68 16.63
N GLY A 46 11.27 1.78 16.46
CA GLY A 46 12.28 1.88 15.41
C GLY A 46 11.66 1.92 14.00
N VAL A 47 10.73 1.01 13.70
CA VAL A 47 10.02 1.00 12.41
C VAL A 47 9.23 2.28 12.14
N GLN A 48 8.59 2.85 13.18
CA GLN A 48 7.88 4.13 13.05
C GLN A 48 8.85 5.27 12.76
N ALA A 49 9.96 5.35 13.50
CA ALA A 49 10.99 6.36 13.30
C ALA A 49 11.61 6.26 11.89
N ASP A 50 11.92 5.04 11.44
CA ASP A 50 12.45 4.76 10.10
C ASP A 50 11.48 5.22 9.01
N PHE A 51 10.19 4.91 9.16
CA PHE A 51 9.15 5.33 8.23
C PHE A 51 9.00 6.86 8.19
N GLU A 52 8.88 7.50 9.36
CA GLU A 52 8.71 8.95 9.49
C GLU A 52 9.93 9.70 8.95
N SER A 53 11.13 9.20 9.20
CA SER A 53 12.37 9.73 8.65
C SER A 53 12.38 9.65 7.12
N CYS A 54 12.04 8.49 6.56
CA CYS A 54 12.00 8.29 5.10
C CYS A 54 11.04 9.27 4.41
N ILE A 55 9.81 9.41 4.91
CA ILE A 55 8.81 10.29 4.29
C ILE A 55 9.09 11.77 4.50
N SER A 56 9.85 12.12 5.55
CA SER A 56 10.25 13.50 5.84
C SER A 56 11.50 13.91 5.06
N PHE A 57 12.41 12.97 4.79
CA PHE A 57 13.63 13.21 4.04
C PHE A 57 13.39 13.20 2.52
N TYR A 58 12.49 12.35 2.02
CA TYR A 58 12.18 12.21 0.58
C TYR A 58 10.75 12.59 0.17
N PRO A 59 10.13 13.67 0.72
CA PRO A 59 8.69 13.91 0.54
C PRO A 59 8.33 14.17 -0.93
N GLU A 60 9.18 14.89 -1.67
CA GLU A 60 8.95 15.21 -3.08
C GLU A 60 9.31 14.03 -3.99
N GLU A 61 10.42 13.34 -3.73
CA GLU A 61 10.83 12.20 -4.55
C GLU A 61 9.85 11.03 -4.45
N ILE A 62 9.35 10.72 -3.25
CA ILE A 62 8.33 9.67 -3.08
C ILE A 62 7.06 10.05 -3.84
N PHE A 63 6.65 11.32 -3.77
CA PHE A 63 5.47 11.80 -4.49
C PHE A 63 5.63 11.72 -6.00
N ILE A 64 6.77 12.19 -6.54
CA ILE A 64 7.08 12.16 -7.97
C ILE A 64 7.17 10.71 -8.46
N ALA A 65 7.90 9.85 -7.75
CA ALA A 65 8.06 8.45 -8.11
C ALA A 65 6.72 7.70 -8.07
N THR A 66 5.89 7.94 -7.05
CA THR A 66 4.54 7.36 -6.97
C THR A 66 3.68 7.80 -8.15
N SER A 67 3.68 9.11 -8.45
CA SER A 67 2.90 9.68 -9.55
C SER A 67 3.34 9.13 -10.91
N TYR A 68 4.66 8.98 -11.11
CA TYR A 68 5.22 8.39 -12.32
C TYR A 68 4.78 6.94 -12.49
N LYS A 69 4.89 6.09 -11.46
CA LYS A 69 4.43 4.69 -11.52
C LYS A 69 2.94 4.57 -11.83
N ILE A 70 2.12 5.45 -11.25
CA ILE A 70 0.70 5.52 -11.57
C ILE A 70 0.50 5.89 -13.04
N ASN A 71 1.22 6.90 -13.55
CA ASN A 71 1.09 7.33 -14.94
C ASN A 71 1.51 6.21 -15.92
N THR A 72 2.63 5.53 -15.66
CA THR A 72 3.07 4.37 -16.44
C THR A 72 1.99 3.29 -16.48
N TYR A 73 1.42 2.92 -15.32
CA TYR A 73 0.29 1.99 -15.29
C TYR A 73 -0.90 2.46 -16.14
N LEU A 74 -1.26 3.75 -16.09
CA LEU A 74 -2.40 4.25 -16.87
C LEU A 74 -2.15 4.14 -18.38
N ASN A 75 -0.92 4.40 -18.81
CA ASN A 75 -0.53 4.31 -20.21
C ASN A 75 -0.45 2.85 -20.68
N ASP A 76 0.22 1.98 -19.92
CA ASP A 76 0.41 0.56 -20.27
C ASP A 76 -0.93 -0.18 -20.41
N PHE A 77 -1.90 0.16 -19.55
CA PHE A 77 -3.23 -0.45 -19.56
C PHE A 77 -4.28 0.40 -20.31
N SER A 78 -3.88 1.50 -20.96
CA SER A 78 -4.75 2.41 -21.72
C SER A 78 -6.02 2.83 -20.96
N VAL A 79 -5.91 3.01 -19.65
CA VAL A 79 -7.01 3.39 -18.77
C VAL A 79 -6.88 4.87 -18.43
N MET A 80 -7.43 5.74 -19.28
CA MET A 80 -7.45 7.18 -18.98
C MET A 80 -8.30 7.46 -17.72
N PRO A 81 -7.83 8.33 -16.81
CA PRO A 81 -8.62 8.70 -15.65
C PRO A 81 -9.80 9.58 -16.09
N ASN A 82 -11.04 9.09 -15.92
CA ASN A 82 -12.27 9.88 -16.12
C ASN A 82 -12.51 10.91 -14.99
N GLY A 83 -11.46 11.56 -14.49
CA GLY A 83 -11.51 12.47 -13.34
C GLY A 83 -11.73 11.80 -11.98
N SER A 84 -12.05 10.50 -11.91
CA SER A 84 -12.17 9.78 -10.63
C SER A 84 -10.83 9.25 -10.15
N ILE A 85 -10.51 9.49 -8.88
CA ILE A 85 -9.30 9.00 -8.24
C ILE A 85 -9.53 7.60 -7.68
N ASP A 86 -8.69 6.68 -8.11
CA ASP A 86 -8.67 5.32 -7.61
C ASP A 86 -7.81 5.23 -6.35
N GLU A 87 -8.47 5.23 -5.19
CA GLU A 87 -7.78 5.19 -3.89
C GLU A 87 -6.95 3.91 -3.72
N PHE A 88 -7.43 2.76 -4.21
CA PHE A 88 -6.70 1.49 -4.15
C PHE A 88 -5.37 1.59 -4.89
N LYS A 89 -5.38 2.26 -6.04
CA LYS A 89 -4.19 2.52 -6.85
C LYS A 89 -3.16 3.33 -6.07
N ILE A 90 -3.57 4.44 -5.45
CA ILE A 90 -2.64 5.28 -4.67
C ILE A 90 -2.09 4.51 -3.48
N ILE A 91 -2.93 3.80 -2.71
CA ILE A 91 -2.51 2.98 -1.57
C ILE A 91 -1.40 2.01 -1.99
N PHE A 92 -1.63 1.29 -3.10
CA PHE A 92 -0.68 0.29 -3.61
C PHE A 92 0.64 0.92 -4.08
N PHE A 93 0.58 1.90 -4.98
CA PHE A 93 1.80 2.48 -5.57
C PHE A 93 2.59 3.31 -4.55
N LEU A 94 1.92 3.96 -3.59
CA LEU A 94 2.59 4.66 -2.51
C LEU A 94 3.36 3.70 -1.62
N ALA A 95 2.72 2.62 -1.14
CA ALA A 95 3.38 1.63 -0.31
C ALA A 95 4.59 0.99 -1.02
N LYS A 96 4.41 0.60 -2.29
CA LYS A 96 5.49 0.05 -3.12
C LYS A 96 6.65 1.03 -3.23
N THR A 97 6.36 2.32 -3.42
CA THR A 97 7.40 3.35 -3.55
C THR A 97 8.14 3.59 -2.24
N ILE A 98 7.42 3.76 -1.12
CA ILE A 98 8.05 3.94 0.20
C ILE A 98 8.87 2.72 0.59
N SER A 99 8.35 1.51 0.35
CA SER A 99 9.06 0.24 0.57
C SER A 99 10.39 0.19 -0.20
N SER A 100 10.40 0.60 -1.48
CA SER A 100 11.64 0.67 -2.26
C SER A 100 12.66 1.67 -1.70
N PHE A 101 12.21 2.83 -1.20
CA PHE A 101 13.10 3.81 -0.58
C PHE A 101 13.69 3.28 0.73
N LEU A 102 12.86 2.68 1.59
CA LEU A 102 13.31 2.05 2.83
C LEU A 102 14.31 0.92 2.57
N GLU A 103 14.08 0.06 1.58
CA GLU A 103 15.03 -0.99 1.19
C GLU A 103 16.35 -0.43 0.67
N ARG A 104 16.31 0.61 -0.16
CA ARG A 104 17.51 1.29 -0.65
C ARG A 104 18.37 1.82 0.51
N ASP A 105 17.72 2.29 1.57
CA ASP A 105 18.37 2.85 2.75
C ASP A 105 18.74 1.74 3.79
N GLY A 106 18.55 0.46 3.45
CA GLY A 106 18.88 -0.69 4.30
C GLY A 106 17.82 -1.07 5.34
N LEU A 107 16.69 -0.35 5.37
CA LEU A 107 15.61 -0.46 6.36
C LEU A 107 14.59 -1.54 5.98
N THR A 108 15.07 -2.78 5.80
CA THR A 108 14.28 -3.92 5.28
C THR A 108 13.07 -4.25 6.15
N THR A 109 13.19 -4.16 7.47
CA THR A 109 12.06 -4.41 8.38
C THR A 109 10.96 -3.37 8.17
N ALA A 110 11.32 -2.08 8.13
CA ALA A 110 10.36 -1.01 7.89
C ALA A 110 9.69 -1.16 6.51
N SER A 111 10.44 -1.51 5.46
CA SER A 111 9.89 -1.82 4.14
C SER A 111 8.78 -2.87 4.20
N ARG A 112 9.05 -4.02 4.85
CA ARG A 112 8.08 -5.11 5.00
C ARG A 112 6.84 -4.67 5.78
N ILE A 113 6.99 -3.86 6.82
CA ILE A 113 5.85 -3.37 7.60
C ILE A 113 5.03 -2.34 6.81
N VAL A 114 5.66 -1.51 5.96
CA VAL A 114 4.93 -0.62 5.05
C VAL A 114 4.08 -1.42 4.06
N LEU A 115 4.64 -2.47 3.44
CA LEU A 115 3.87 -3.37 2.57
C LEU A 115 2.75 -4.08 3.35
N SER A 116 2.99 -4.45 4.61
CA SER A 116 1.94 -5.03 5.47
C SER A 116 0.84 -4.02 5.80
N SER A 117 1.20 -2.75 5.96
CA SER A 117 0.27 -1.64 6.19
C SER A 117 -0.63 -1.41 4.99
N MET A 118 -0.09 -1.51 3.77
CA MET A 118 -0.87 -1.52 2.54
C MET A 118 -1.97 -2.57 2.59
N ILE A 119 -1.64 -3.82 2.98
CA ILE A 119 -2.62 -4.90 3.11
C ILE A 119 -3.70 -4.56 4.14
N GLY A 120 -3.31 -4.07 5.32
CA GLY A 120 -4.27 -3.67 6.35
C GLY A 120 -5.23 -2.56 5.91
N ILE A 121 -4.74 -1.58 5.14
CA ILE A 121 -5.57 -0.50 4.59
C ILE A 121 -6.54 -1.07 3.54
N LEU A 122 -6.06 -1.93 2.64
CA LEU A 122 -6.90 -2.56 1.61
C LEU A 122 -7.97 -3.49 2.22
N ASP A 123 -7.63 -4.25 3.26
CA ASP A 123 -8.57 -5.08 4.01
C ASP A 123 -9.62 -4.24 4.73
N THR A 124 -9.25 -3.05 5.24
CA THR A 124 -10.21 -2.10 5.83
C THR A 124 -11.22 -1.61 4.78
N ARG A 125 -10.77 -1.38 3.54
CA ARG A 125 -11.67 -1.04 2.43
C ARG A 125 -12.58 -2.20 2.04
N LEU A 126 -12.09 -3.44 2.02
CA LEU A 126 -12.96 -4.59 1.80
C LEU A 126 -14.01 -4.72 2.91
N ALA A 127 -13.61 -4.50 4.16
CA ALA A 127 -14.53 -4.59 5.30
C ALA A 127 -15.66 -3.57 5.23
N SER A 128 -15.44 -2.37 4.67
CA SER A 128 -16.51 -1.37 4.50
C SER A 128 -17.59 -1.80 3.51
N VAL A 129 -17.31 -2.79 2.66
CA VAL A 129 -18.29 -3.44 1.77
C VAL A 129 -18.57 -4.89 2.21
N ASN A 130 -18.49 -5.15 3.52
CA ASN A 130 -18.76 -6.45 4.16
C ASN A 130 -17.98 -7.63 3.53
N ALA A 131 -16.83 -7.36 2.91
CA ALA A 131 -15.93 -8.37 2.38
C ALA A 131 -14.72 -8.54 3.30
N LYS A 132 -14.30 -9.79 3.53
CA LYS A 132 -13.08 -10.12 4.28
C LYS A 132 -12.31 -11.22 3.56
N ARG A 133 -10.98 -11.15 3.58
CA ARG A 133 -10.11 -12.11 2.88
C ARG A 133 -8.91 -12.56 3.74
N PRO A 134 -9.15 -13.11 4.95
CA PRO A 134 -8.07 -13.43 5.89
C PRO A 134 -6.99 -14.39 5.32
N LYS A 135 -7.38 -15.36 4.48
CA LYS A 135 -6.41 -16.25 3.81
C LYS A 135 -5.53 -15.53 2.80
N LEU A 136 -6.09 -14.56 2.06
CA LEU A 136 -5.32 -13.73 1.14
C LEU A 136 -4.34 -12.84 1.92
N THR A 137 -4.81 -12.22 3.02
CA THR A 137 -3.98 -11.44 3.94
C THR A 137 -2.80 -12.27 4.42
N GLU A 138 -3.05 -13.45 4.98
CA GLU A 138 -2.02 -14.35 5.50
C GLU A 138 -0.99 -14.74 4.44
N GLN A 139 -1.44 -15.19 3.26
CA GLN A 139 -0.55 -15.54 2.15
C GLN A 139 0.28 -14.34 1.70
N THR A 140 -0.33 -13.17 1.58
CA THR A 140 0.35 -11.95 1.12
C THR A 140 1.42 -11.50 2.13
N ILE A 141 1.11 -11.57 3.43
CA ILE A 141 2.08 -11.26 4.49
C ILE A 141 3.26 -12.24 4.48
N ASN A 142 3.02 -13.53 4.24
CA ASN A 142 4.10 -14.50 4.08
C ASN A 142 4.98 -14.20 2.85
N LEU A 143 4.39 -13.83 1.71
CA LEU A 143 5.15 -13.40 0.53
C LEU A 143 5.98 -12.13 0.79
N ILE A 144 5.46 -11.19 1.59
CA ILE A 144 6.21 -10.00 2.05
C ILE A 144 7.40 -10.39 2.93
N ARG A 145 7.20 -11.30 3.89
CA ARG A 145 8.27 -11.82 4.75
C ARG A 145 9.38 -12.44 3.90
N ASP A 146 9.01 -13.23 2.92
CA ASP A 146 9.94 -13.98 2.07
C ASP A 146 10.57 -13.10 0.96
N GLY A 147 10.14 -11.84 0.82
CA GLY A 147 10.69 -10.89 -0.16
C GLY A 147 10.29 -11.16 -1.61
N ILE A 148 9.29 -12.01 -1.85
CA ILE A 148 8.90 -12.50 -3.18
C ILE A 148 7.50 -12.03 -3.61
N LEU A 149 6.92 -11.04 -2.91
CA LEU A 149 5.57 -10.55 -3.20
C LEU A 149 5.38 -10.22 -4.68
N PHE A 150 6.17 -9.30 -5.21
CA PHE A 150 6.00 -8.81 -6.58
C PHE A 150 6.48 -9.81 -7.65
N GLU A 151 7.35 -10.75 -7.28
CA GLU A 151 7.68 -11.90 -8.15
C GLU A 151 6.44 -12.79 -8.34
N LYS A 152 5.69 -13.07 -7.27
CA LYS A 152 4.53 -13.98 -7.31
C LYS A 152 3.25 -13.31 -7.79
N THR A 153 3.02 -12.04 -7.47
CA THR A 153 1.77 -11.34 -7.85
C THR A 153 1.90 -10.56 -9.16
N GLY A 154 3.09 -10.49 -9.73
CA GLY A 154 3.42 -9.53 -10.78
C GLY A 154 3.38 -8.08 -10.26
N GLU A 155 3.63 -7.15 -11.18
CA GLU A 155 3.88 -5.75 -10.81
C GLU A 155 2.66 -5.03 -10.20
N VAL A 156 1.46 -5.38 -10.68
CA VAL A 156 0.19 -4.72 -10.33
C VAL A 156 -0.93 -5.71 -9.97
N GLY A 157 -0.68 -7.02 -10.02
CA GLY A 157 -1.72 -8.04 -9.88
C GLY A 157 -2.39 -8.04 -8.51
N LEU A 158 -1.64 -7.70 -7.45
CA LEU A 158 -2.21 -7.56 -6.11
C LEU A 158 -3.21 -6.40 -6.03
N TYR A 159 -2.87 -5.23 -6.59
CA TYR A 159 -3.79 -4.09 -6.65
C TYR A 159 -5.08 -4.44 -7.40
N LEU A 160 -4.96 -5.08 -8.57
CA LEU A 160 -6.11 -5.51 -9.37
C LEU A 160 -6.98 -6.49 -8.59
N THR A 161 -6.37 -7.46 -7.91
CA THR A 161 -7.08 -8.43 -7.06
C THR A 161 -7.94 -7.72 -6.01
N TYR A 162 -7.37 -6.82 -5.21
CA TYR A 162 -8.14 -6.10 -4.18
C TYR A 162 -9.23 -5.20 -4.78
N LYS A 163 -8.94 -4.51 -5.89
CA LYS A 163 -9.92 -3.65 -6.56
C LYS A 163 -11.12 -4.43 -7.11
N CYS A 164 -10.87 -5.56 -7.77
CA CYS A 164 -11.92 -6.44 -8.29
C CYS A 164 -12.77 -7.02 -7.16
N LEU A 165 -12.14 -7.47 -6.07
CA LEU A 165 -12.84 -7.99 -4.90
C LEU A 165 -13.74 -6.94 -4.25
N TYR A 166 -13.25 -5.71 -4.11
CA TYR A 166 -14.04 -4.60 -3.58
C TYR A 166 -15.24 -4.31 -4.47
N LYS A 167 -15.03 -4.16 -5.78
CA LYS A 167 -16.09 -3.82 -6.73
C LYS A 167 -17.18 -4.87 -6.77
N HIS A 168 -16.80 -6.14 -6.83
CA HIS A 168 -17.76 -7.25 -6.80
C HIS A 168 -18.58 -7.28 -5.50
N ALA A 169 -17.94 -7.05 -4.35
CA ALA A 169 -18.66 -7.00 -3.06
C ALA A 169 -19.60 -5.79 -2.97
N GLU A 170 -19.16 -4.62 -3.43
CA GLU A 170 -19.96 -3.40 -3.50
C GLU A 170 -21.22 -3.59 -4.36
N GLU A 171 -21.10 -4.24 -5.52
CA GLU A 171 -22.22 -4.54 -6.42
C GLU A 171 -23.24 -5.48 -5.77
N ASN A 172 -22.78 -6.55 -5.13
CA ASN A 172 -23.67 -7.50 -4.44
C ASN A 172 -24.51 -6.82 -3.34
N GLN A 173 -23.94 -5.84 -2.63
CA GLN A 173 -24.68 -5.08 -1.61
C GLN A 173 -25.76 -4.18 -2.20
N ARG A 174 -25.53 -3.60 -3.37
CA ARG A 174 -26.51 -2.71 -4.02
C ARG A 174 -27.70 -3.48 -4.61
N HIS A 175 -27.55 -4.79 -4.78
CA HIS A 175 -28.57 -5.70 -5.29
C HIS A 175 -29.20 -6.60 -4.22
N SER A 176 -28.87 -6.37 -2.93
CA SER A 176 -29.48 -7.01 -1.75
C SER A 176 -30.49 -6.08 -1.09
#